data_AF-A0A923B8Y2-F1
#
_entry.id   AF-A0A923B8Y2-F1
#
_cell.length_a   1.000
_cell.length_b   1.000
_cell.length_c   1.000
_cell.angle_alpha   90.00
_cell.angle_beta   90.00
_cell.angle_gamma   90.00
#
_symmetry.space_group_name_H-M   'P 1'
#
loop_
_entity.id
_entity.type
_entity.pdbx_description
1 polymer ?
#
loop_
_entity_poly.entity_id
_entity_poly.type
_entity_poly.pdbx_seq_one_letter_code
_entity_poly.pdbx_strand_id
1 'polypeptide(L)'
;MSNSNTRRRNLLAGSALFALSMAAVATPAHAIVPNETTNSEEIVDNDDVFRGVGQFFRADGFVCTGTLINPRTVLFAAHCVNDRPETDYNADNIPAAFSFNVNALPGFQNWFANNFASNPDLAVFNISRILYDPRSLQDAAGLGFIEADIALAALDTPAAGIPTWALLFSTLPAPDSIDPVRGTGYHVNIVGYGATGNAIQGPIAGVDFRRRAAENLLGGFFSLDDQDNVLFGPGPETFPQNLYQLDFDSQDRSAFTDINVHRDDALPNEGTTAGGDSGG
;
A
#
# COMPACT_ATOMS: atom_id res chain seq x y z
N MET A 1 79.81 4.57 -15.42
CA MET A 1 79.29 3.35 -16.09
C MET A 1 78.50 2.59 -15.03
N SER A 2 77.23 2.24 -15.11
CA SER A 2 76.16 2.42 -16.08
C SER A 2 74.85 2.40 -15.28
N ASN A 3 73.89 3.18 -15.75
CA ASN A 3 72.49 3.24 -15.34
C ASN A 3 71.81 1.86 -15.48
N SER A 4 70.92 1.48 -14.56
CA SER A 4 69.66 0.83 -14.96
C SER A 4 68.54 1.08 -13.93
N ASN A 5 67.78 2.12 -14.23
CA ASN A 5 66.40 2.32 -13.84
C ASN A 5 65.54 1.11 -14.26
N THR A 6 64.65 0.62 -13.40
CA THR A 6 63.37 0.07 -13.88
C THR A 6 62.31 0.18 -12.79
N ARG A 7 61.61 1.31 -12.79
CA ARG A 7 60.33 1.50 -12.11
C ARG A 7 59.33 0.50 -12.68
N ARG A 8 58.79 -0.38 -11.84
CA ARG A 8 57.52 -1.07 -12.07
C ARG A 8 56.50 -0.51 -11.10
N ARG A 9 55.51 0.21 -11.62
CA ARG A 9 54.15 0.34 -11.07
C ARG A 9 53.32 1.07 -12.12
N ASN A 10 52.82 0.29 -13.08
CA ASN A 10 51.75 0.73 -13.97
C ASN A 10 50.48 0.75 -13.11
N LEU A 11 49.96 1.94 -12.84
CA LEU A 11 48.62 2.16 -12.33
C LEU A 11 47.65 1.80 -13.47
N LEU A 12 47.08 0.60 -13.43
CA LEU A 12 45.91 0.28 -14.23
C LEU A 12 44.71 0.92 -13.53
N ALA A 13 44.15 1.92 -14.20
CA ALA A 13 42.88 2.54 -13.84
C ALA A 13 41.80 1.45 -13.82
N GLY A 14 41.24 1.18 -12.64
CA GLY A 14 40.10 0.32 -12.47
C GLY A 14 38.83 1.06 -12.86
N SER A 15 38.34 0.80 -14.07
CA SER A 15 36.99 1.17 -14.48
C SER A 15 36.00 0.25 -13.77
N ALA A 16 35.49 0.67 -12.61
CA ALA A 16 34.36 0.00 -11.99
C ALA A 16 33.08 0.38 -12.76
N LEU A 17 32.74 -0.44 -13.75
CA LEU A 17 31.40 -0.49 -14.33
C LEU A 17 30.45 -1.01 -13.24
N PHE A 18 29.73 -0.10 -12.58
CA PHE A 18 28.57 -0.46 -11.77
C PHE A 18 27.44 -0.87 -12.72
N ALA A 19 27.35 -2.18 -12.99
CA ALA A 19 26.15 -2.78 -13.54
C ALA A 19 25.10 -2.79 -12.43
N LEU A 20 24.16 -1.84 -12.49
CA LEU A 20 22.98 -1.83 -11.64
C LEU A 20 22.02 -2.91 -12.14
N SER A 21 22.20 -4.14 -11.67
CA SER A 21 21.28 -5.24 -11.91
C SER A 21 20.66 -5.67 -10.58
N MET A 22 19.62 -4.95 -10.18
CA MET A 22 18.66 -5.39 -9.18
C MET A 22 17.29 -5.43 -9.84
N ALA A 23 17.02 -6.53 -10.55
CA ALA A 23 15.66 -6.94 -10.83
C ALA A 23 15.31 -8.04 -9.82
N ALA A 24 15.00 -7.62 -8.59
CA ALA A 24 14.08 -8.40 -7.78
C ALA A 24 12.70 -8.14 -8.38
N VAL A 25 12.04 -9.19 -8.84
CA VAL A 25 10.64 -9.11 -9.32
C VAL A 25 9.78 -8.89 -8.07
N ALA A 26 9.73 -7.66 -7.57
CA ALA A 26 8.61 -7.23 -6.77
C ALA A 26 7.39 -7.37 -7.70
N THR A 27 6.41 -8.17 -7.30
CA THR A 27 5.09 -8.12 -7.93
C THR A 27 4.69 -6.65 -7.98
N PRO A 28 4.30 -6.13 -9.16
CA PRO A 28 3.96 -4.72 -9.28
C PRO A 28 2.89 -4.40 -8.24
N ALA A 29 3.22 -3.47 -7.36
CA ALA A 29 2.29 -2.93 -6.41
C ALA A 29 1.31 -2.06 -7.24
N HIS A 30 0.02 -2.41 -7.28
CA HIS A 30 -1.10 -1.68 -7.88
C HIS A 30 -1.87 -0.60 -7.01
N ALA A 31 -2.32 0.57 -7.45
CA ALA A 31 -3.13 1.54 -6.64
C ALA A 31 -4.53 1.59 -7.20
N ILE A 32 -5.38 2.20 -6.38
CA ILE A 32 -6.68 2.78 -6.65
C ILE A 32 -6.96 2.82 -8.15
N VAL A 33 -7.77 1.84 -8.55
CA VAL A 33 -8.32 1.71 -9.89
C VAL A 33 -9.68 2.38 -9.85
N PRO A 34 -9.87 3.52 -10.55
CA PRO A 34 -11.17 4.17 -10.63
C PRO A 34 -12.14 3.38 -11.51
N ASN A 35 -13.43 3.64 -11.31
CA ASN A 35 -14.51 3.22 -12.19
C ASN A 35 -14.36 3.79 -13.62
N GLU A 36 -15.28 3.42 -14.51
CA GLU A 36 -15.29 3.81 -15.92
C GLU A 36 -15.63 5.28 -16.20
N THR A 37 -16.09 6.05 -15.20
CA THR A 37 -16.52 7.45 -15.38
C THR A 37 -15.45 8.48 -15.06
N THR A 38 -14.33 8.06 -14.46
CA THR A 38 -13.17 8.92 -14.19
C THR A 38 -11.88 8.22 -14.63
N ASN A 39 -10.75 8.87 -14.43
CA ASN A 39 -9.44 8.31 -14.73
C ASN A 39 -8.43 8.59 -13.62
N SER A 40 -7.33 7.85 -13.67
CA SER A 40 -6.28 7.89 -12.66
C SER A 40 -5.72 9.29 -12.35
N GLU A 41 -5.69 10.20 -13.34
CA GLU A 41 -5.17 11.56 -13.14
C GLU A 41 -6.15 12.45 -12.38
N GLU A 42 -7.44 12.21 -12.55
CA GLU A 42 -8.52 12.99 -11.92
C GLU A 42 -8.68 12.65 -10.44
N ILE A 43 -8.31 11.45 -10.03
CA ILE A 43 -8.41 10.98 -8.64
C ILE A 43 -7.14 11.22 -7.81
N VAL A 44 -6.16 11.94 -8.35
CA VAL A 44 -4.98 12.37 -7.58
C VAL A 44 -5.42 13.37 -6.51
N ASP A 45 -4.97 13.17 -5.27
CA ASP A 45 -5.27 14.03 -4.10
C ASP A 45 -4.51 15.38 -4.17
N ASN A 46 -4.73 16.15 -5.22
CA ASN A 46 -4.02 17.41 -5.48
C ASN A 46 -4.29 18.49 -4.41
N ASP A 47 -5.44 18.40 -3.74
CA ASP A 47 -5.84 19.31 -2.66
C ASP A 47 -5.24 18.92 -1.30
N ASP A 48 -4.46 17.82 -1.24
CA ASP A 48 -3.78 17.32 -0.03
C ASP A 48 -4.76 17.04 1.13
N VAL A 49 -5.96 16.56 0.81
CA VAL A 49 -7.04 16.28 1.76
C VAL A 49 -6.65 15.14 2.69
N PHE A 50 -5.91 14.16 2.18
CA PHE A 50 -5.58 12.93 2.90
C PHE A 50 -4.13 12.89 3.40
N ARG A 51 -3.58 14.04 3.81
CA ARG A 51 -2.16 14.21 4.22
C ARG A 51 -1.65 13.26 5.33
N GLY A 52 -2.50 12.49 6.01
CA GLY A 52 -2.09 11.44 6.97
C GLY A 52 -1.85 10.06 6.36
N VAL A 53 -2.13 9.87 5.07
CA VAL A 53 -1.88 8.63 4.32
C VAL A 53 -0.56 8.80 3.55
N GLY A 54 0.38 7.90 3.81
CA GLY A 54 1.76 8.01 3.36
C GLY A 54 2.24 6.82 2.54
N GLN A 55 3.16 7.08 1.62
CA GLN A 55 3.88 6.06 0.88
C GLN A 55 4.95 5.45 1.79
N PHE A 56 4.86 4.14 2.03
CA PHE A 56 5.96 3.31 2.55
C PHE A 56 6.94 3.00 1.42
N PHE A 57 8.24 3.08 1.70
CA PHE A 57 9.27 2.54 0.81
C PHE A 57 10.42 1.92 1.60
N ARG A 58 10.98 0.85 1.02
CA ARG A 58 12.20 0.17 1.48
C ARG A 58 13.36 0.43 0.55
N ALA A 59 14.57 0.40 1.08
CA ALA A 59 15.80 0.58 0.30
C ALA A 59 16.00 -0.49 -0.79
N ASP A 60 15.37 -1.65 -0.66
CA ASP A 60 15.41 -2.74 -1.64
C ASP A 60 14.35 -2.62 -2.76
N GLY A 61 13.63 -1.49 -2.81
CA GLY A 61 12.73 -1.13 -3.92
C GLY A 61 11.26 -1.50 -3.72
N PHE A 62 10.90 -2.06 -2.56
CA PHE A 62 9.51 -2.38 -2.24
C PHE A 62 8.75 -1.15 -1.73
N VAL A 63 7.45 -1.06 -2.06
CA VAL A 63 6.57 0.06 -1.70
C VAL A 63 5.19 -0.41 -1.25
N CYS A 64 4.58 0.33 -0.32
CA CYS A 64 3.22 0.16 0.16
C CYS A 64 2.62 1.51 0.57
N THR A 65 1.42 1.51 1.13
CA THR A 65 0.81 2.67 1.76
C THR A 65 0.71 2.46 3.28
N GLY A 66 0.48 3.50 4.06
CA GLY A 66 0.21 3.40 5.49
C GLY A 66 -0.51 4.64 6.02
N THR A 67 -1.17 4.48 7.15
CA THR A 67 -1.99 5.50 7.79
C THR A 67 -1.37 5.97 9.09
N LEU A 68 -1.07 7.26 9.21
CA LEU A 68 -0.54 7.85 10.45
C LEU A 68 -1.66 7.94 11.50
N ILE A 69 -1.55 7.15 12.58
CA ILE A 69 -2.56 7.10 13.66
C ILE A 69 -2.20 7.97 14.86
N ASN A 70 -0.92 8.31 14.99
CA ASN A 70 -0.41 9.36 15.87
C ASN A 70 0.93 9.87 15.28
N PRO A 71 1.51 10.99 15.75
CA PRO A 71 2.70 11.57 15.14
C PRO A 71 3.94 10.65 15.07
N ARG A 72 3.95 9.48 15.69
CA ARG A 72 5.06 8.52 15.66
C ARG A 72 4.66 7.11 15.23
N THR A 73 3.40 6.85 14.90
CA THR A 73 2.95 5.49 14.60
C THR A 73 2.13 5.47 13.33
N VAL A 74 2.57 4.63 12.40
CA VAL A 74 1.86 4.34 11.15
C VAL A 74 1.30 2.93 11.23
N LEU A 75 0.02 2.76 10.96
CA LEU A 75 -0.65 1.49 10.76
C LEU A 75 -0.59 1.12 9.27
N PHE A 76 -0.25 -0.11 8.94
CA PHE A 76 -0.17 -0.58 7.56
C PHE A 76 -0.29 -2.11 7.50
N ALA A 77 -0.17 -2.70 6.31
CA ALA A 77 -0.30 -4.14 6.12
C ALA A 77 0.97 -4.92 6.51
N ALA A 78 0.81 -6.11 7.08
CA ALA A 78 1.90 -7.01 7.44
C ALA A 78 2.66 -7.51 6.22
N HIS A 79 2.00 -7.83 5.11
CA HIS A 79 2.64 -8.37 3.91
C HIS A 79 3.64 -7.41 3.26
N CYS A 80 3.62 -6.13 3.63
CA CYS A 80 4.63 -5.17 3.21
C CYS A 80 6.01 -5.43 3.84
N VAL A 81 6.05 -6.21 4.92
CA VAL A 81 7.22 -6.39 5.78
C VAL A 81 7.44 -7.81 6.31
N ASN A 82 6.44 -8.68 6.26
CA ASN A 82 6.51 -10.03 6.85
C ASN A 82 7.30 -11.05 6.00
N ASP A 83 7.90 -10.61 4.88
CA ASP A 83 8.86 -11.38 4.09
C ASP A 83 10.26 -11.44 4.74
N ARG A 84 10.50 -10.64 5.80
CA ARG A 84 11.76 -10.59 6.56
C ARG A 84 11.50 -10.50 8.07
N PRO A 85 12.45 -10.94 8.92
CA PRO A 85 12.42 -10.65 10.35
C PRO A 85 12.35 -9.15 10.62
N GLU A 86 11.58 -8.74 11.64
CA GLU A 86 11.45 -7.32 12.06
C GLU A 86 12.80 -6.62 12.30
N THR A 87 13.82 -7.38 12.75
CA THR A 87 15.17 -6.87 13.03
C THR A 87 15.93 -6.44 11.78
N ASP A 88 15.51 -6.87 10.59
CA ASP A 88 16.17 -6.51 9.33
C ASP A 88 15.87 -5.07 8.90
N TYR A 89 14.76 -4.50 9.38
CA TYR A 89 14.35 -3.13 9.11
C TYR A 89 15.11 -2.14 9.99
N ASN A 90 16.36 -1.86 9.60
CA ASN A 90 17.25 -0.93 10.27
C ASN A 90 18.17 -0.23 9.26
N ALA A 91 18.88 0.81 9.73
CA ALA A 91 19.73 1.64 8.88
C ALA A 91 20.91 0.89 8.20
N ASP A 92 21.35 -0.24 8.77
CA ASP A 92 22.51 -1.00 8.30
C ASP A 92 22.14 -2.17 7.36
N ASN A 93 20.86 -2.54 7.27
CA ASN A 93 20.40 -3.67 6.45
C ASN A 93 19.32 -3.23 5.44
N ILE A 94 18.07 -3.05 5.90
CA ILE A 94 16.97 -2.59 5.05
C ILE A 94 16.39 -1.30 5.65
N PRO A 95 16.99 -0.13 5.31
CA PRO A 95 16.36 1.14 5.64
C PRO A 95 14.95 1.19 5.05
N ALA A 96 14.02 1.76 5.80
CA ALA A 96 12.64 1.96 5.37
C ALA A 96 12.09 3.27 5.95
N ALA A 97 11.16 3.90 5.23
CA ALA A 97 10.60 5.19 5.60
C ALA A 97 9.18 5.37 5.06
N PHE A 98 8.49 6.39 5.59
CA PHE A 98 7.23 6.89 5.07
C PHE A 98 7.41 8.32 4.51
N SER A 99 6.71 8.61 3.41
CA SER A 99 6.52 9.97 2.87
C SER A 99 5.03 10.33 2.87
N PHE A 100 4.68 11.51 3.37
CA PHE A 100 3.27 11.97 3.47
C PHE A 100 2.85 13.02 2.43
N ASN A 101 3.74 13.36 1.49
CA ASN A 101 3.41 14.27 0.39
C ASN A 101 2.55 13.59 -0.67
N VAL A 102 1.60 14.35 -1.25
CA VAL A 102 0.79 13.94 -2.42
C VAL A 102 1.65 13.29 -3.50
N ASN A 103 2.82 13.86 -3.80
CA ASN A 103 3.84 13.24 -4.63
C ASN A 103 5.06 12.88 -3.75
N ALA A 104 5.27 11.59 -3.51
CA ALA A 104 6.35 11.07 -2.68
C ALA A 104 7.69 10.96 -3.42
N LEU A 105 7.73 11.11 -4.75
CA LEU A 105 8.95 10.88 -5.56
C LEU A 105 10.11 11.80 -5.16
N PRO A 106 9.93 13.14 -4.96
CA PRO A 106 11.04 13.99 -4.53
C PRO A 106 11.59 13.61 -3.16
N GLY A 107 10.71 13.21 -2.23
CA GLY A 107 11.08 12.72 -0.91
C GLY A 107 11.89 11.43 -0.98
N PHE A 108 11.41 10.46 -1.75
CA PHE A 108 12.11 9.20 -2.02
C PHE A 108 13.50 9.41 -2.63
N GLN A 109 13.61 10.26 -3.66
CA GLN A 109 14.89 10.58 -4.31
C GLN A 109 15.86 11.23 -3.33
N ASN A 110 15.38 12.17 -2.50
CA ASN A 110 16.19 12.80 -1.47
C ASN A 110 16.67 11.79 -0.43
N TRP A 111 15.78 10.91 0.03
CA TRP A 111 16.08 9.88 1.02
C TRP A 111 17.19 8.93 0.56
N PHE A 112 17.15 8.49 -0.70
CA PHE A 112 18.28 7.73 -1.27
C PHE A 112 19.57 8.56 -1.36
N ALA A 113 19.47 9.81 -1.81
CA ALA A 113 20.64 10.68 -2.01
C ALA A 113 21.27 11.18 -0.70
N ASN A 114 20.51 11.19 0.41
CA ASN A 114 20.93 11.72 1.70
C ASN A 114 21.39 10.63 2.69
N ASN A 115 21.66 9.42 2.19
CA ASN A 115 22.05 8.25 2.98
C ASN A 115 20.93 7.75 3.92
N PHE A 116 19.73 7.60 3.36
CA PHE A 116 18.54 7.05 4.02
C PHE A 116 18.18 7.76 5.32
N ALA A 117 18.29 9.09 5.34
CA ALA A 117 18.00 9.92 6.49
C ALA A 117 16.61 10.59 6.38
N SER A 118 15.90 10.67 7.50
CA SER A 118 14.66 11.46 7.61
C SER A 118 14.86 12.89 7.13
N ASN A 119 13.86 13.41 6.43
CA ASN A 119 13.81 14.80 5.98
C ASN A 119 12.39 15.36 6.19
N PRO A 120 12.11 15.96 7.36
CA PRO A 120 10.80 16.52 7.67
C PRO A 120 10.35 17.63 6.70
N ASP A 121 11.27 18.37 6.08
CA ASP A 121 10.92 19.41 5.08
C ASP A 121 10.32 18.79 3.81
N LEU A 122 10.65 17.53 3.53
CA LEU A 122 10.05 16.72 2.45
C LEU A 122 9.03 15.70 2.98
N ALA A 123 8.59 15.85 4.24
CA ALA A 123 7.67 14.93 4.89
C ALA A 123 8.11 13.45 4.86
N VAL A 124 9.42 13.19 4.89
CA VAL A 124 10.00 11.83 4.91
C VAL A 124 10.49 11.49 6.32
N PHE A 125 10.08 10.34 6.84
CA PHE A 125 10.38 9.89 8.19
C PHE A 125 10.83 8.42 8.18
N ASN A 126 12.03 8.16 8.67
CA ASN A 126 12.54 6.81 8.84
C ASN A 126 11.75 6.03 9.87
N ILE A 127 11.77 4.72 9.69
CA ILE A 127 11.20 3.78 10.62
C ILE A 127 12.28 3.31 11.58
N SER A 128 12.01 3.46 12.87
CA SER A 128 12.87 3.00 13.97
C SER A 128 12.57 1.57 14.40
N ARG A 129 11.35 1.10 14.16
CA ARG A 129 10.90 -0.25 14.48
C ARG A 129 9.66 -0.62 13.69
N ILE A 130 9.57 -1.88 13.29
CA ILE A 130 8.39 -2.51 12.71
C ILE A 130 7.91 -3.60 13.66
N LEU A 131 6.59 -3.72 13.78
CA LEU A 131 5.91 -4.84 14.43
C LEU A 131 4.83 -5.35 13.48
N TYR A 132 4.80 -6.65 13.17
CA TYR A 132 3.69 -7.23 12.40
C TYR A 132 3.02 -8.37 13.19
N ASP A 133 1.74 -8.61 12.94
CA ASP A 133 1.04 -9.71 13.59
C ASP A 133 1.56 -11.06 13.07
N PRO A 134 2.16 -11.92 13.91
CA PRO A 134 2.75 -13.17 13.46
C PRO A 134 1.71 -14.16 12.92
N ARG A 135 0.40 -13.93 13.17
CA ARG A 135 -0.68 -14.73 12.58
C ARG A 135 -0.75 -14.58 11.06
N SER A 136 -0.25 -13.48 10.49
CA SER A 136 -0.22 -13.30 9.03
C SER A 136 0.59 -14.39 8.31
N LEU A 137 1.52 -15.06 9.00
CA LEU A 137 2.39 -16.10 8.45
C LEU A 137 1.97 -17.53 8.83
N GLN A 138 0.90 -17.70 9.63
CA GLN A 138 0.54 -19.01 10.20
C GLN A 138 -0.14 -19.92 9.20
N ASP A 139 -1.02 -19.35 8.36
CA ASP A 139 -1.68 -20.10 7.31
C ASP A 139 -0.96 -19.92 5.97
N ALA A 140 -0.47 -21.05 5.43
CA ALA A 140 0.17 -21.07 4.13
C ALA A 140 -0.81 -20.75 2.99
N ALA A 141 -2.10 -21.06 3.15
CA ALA A 141 -3.13 -20.70 2.18
C ALA A 141 -3.45 -19.20 2.20
N GLY A 142 -3.26 -18.53 3.34
CA GLY A 142 -3.42 -17.08 3.54
C GLY A 142 -2.37 -16.20 2.85
N LEU A 143 -1.36 -16.81 2.21
CA LEU A 143 -0.31 -16.16 1.40
C LEU A 143 0.44 -15.00 2.07
N GLY A 144 0.35 -14.84 3.39
CA GLY A 144 0.96 -13.72 4.10
C GLY A 144 0.12 -12.45 4.17
N PHE A 145 -1.07 -12.40 3.54
CA PHE A 145 -1.82 -11.15 3.36
C PHE A 145 -3.35 -11.24 3.54
N ILE A 146 -3.95 -12.44 3.57
CA ILE A 146 -5.42 -12.57 3.62
C ILE A 146 -5.95 -12.35 5.04
N GLU A 147 -5.28 -12.92 6.04
CA GLU A 147 -5.68 -12.83 7.44
C GLU A 147 -4.58 -12.22 8.30
N ALA A 148 -4.99 -11.54 9.37
CA ALA A 148 -4.12 -10.85 10.32
C ALA A 148 -3.06 -9.95 9.64
N ASP A 149 -3.38 -9.39 8.47
CA ASP A 149 -2.48 -8.58 7.65
C ASP A 149 -2.34 -7.16 8.20
N ILE A 150 -1.73 -7.05 9.39
CA ILE A 150 -1.60 -5.80 10.12
C ILE A 150 -0.21 -5.62 10.71
N ALA A 151 0.34 -4.43 10.55
CA ALA A 151 1.63 -4.02 11.07
C ALA A 151 1.61 -2.57 11.57
N LEU A 152 2.55 -2.27 12.46
CA LEU A 152 2.82 -0.96 13.02
C LEU A 152 4.27 -0.58 12.75
N ALA A 153 4.49 0.65 12.29
CA ALA A 153 5.81 1.24 12.17
C ALA A 153 5.93 2.41 13.14
N ALA A 154 7.01 2.42 13.92
CA ALA A 154 7.38 3.54 14.78
C ALA A 154 8.34 4.48 14.04
N LEU A 155 7.96 5.75 13.85
CA LEU A 155 8.80 6.76 13.20
C LEU A 155 9.92 7.24 14.14
N ASP A 156 11.13 7.42 13.60
CA ASP A 156 12.30 7.91 14.34
C ASP A 156 12.10 9.34 14.86
N THR A 157 11.40 10.15 14.08
CA THR A 157 11.10 11.55 14.30
C THR A 157 9.58 11.74 14.26
N PRO A 158 8.98 12.56 15.14
CA PRO A 158 7.55 12.81 15.05
C PRO A 158 7.22 13.53 13.74
N ALA A 159 6.20 13.05 13.03
CA ALA A 159 5.59 13.71 11.87
C ALA A 159 4.74 14.92 12.31
N ALA A 160 5.39 15.91 12.91
CA ALA A 160 4.73 17.11 13.42
C ALA A 160 4.07 17.90 12.27
N GLY A 161 2.80 18.29 12.45
CA GLY A 161 2.03 19.02 11.45
C GLY A 161 1.41 18.15 10.35
N ILE A 162 1.67 16.84 10.34
CA ILE A 162 0.95 15.88 9.51
C ILE A 162 -0.32 15.44 10.25
N PRO A 163 -1.52 15.50 9.65
CA PRO A 163 -2.74 15.07 10.31
C PRO A 163 -2.72 13.57 10.58
N THR A 164 -3.40 13.16 11.64
CA THR A 164 -3.49 11.77 12.08
C THR A 164 -4.92 11.29 12.00
N TRP A 165 -5.12 10.01 11.70
CA TRP A 165 -6.44 9.39 11.58
C TRP A 165 -6.83 8.63 12.84
N ALA A 166 -8.12 8.70 13.19
CA ALA A 166 -8.68 7.95 14.30
C ALA A 166 -8.98 6.51 13.87
N LEU A 167 -8.75 5.57 14.78
CA LEU A 167 -9.13 4.17 14.58
C LEU A 167 -10.48 3.87 15.23
N LEU A 168 -11.34 3.17 14.51
CA LEU A 168 -12.58 2.62 15.04
C LEU A 168 -12.36 1.17 15.47
N PHE A 169 -12.38 0.91 16.77
CA PHE A 169 -12.18 -0.44 17.33
C PHE A 169 -13.48 -1.22 17.58
N SER A 170 -14.63 -0.61 17.29
CA SER A 170 -15.94 -1.27 17.37
C SER A 170 -16.41 -1.66 15.98
N THR A 171 -17.09 -2.79 15.87
CA THR A 171 -17.87 -3.11 14.68
C THR A 171 -18.91 -2.02 14.41
N LEU A 172 -19.09 -1.65 13.15
CA LEU A 172 -20.16 -0.75 12.73
C LEU A 172 -21.51 -1.40 13.06
N PRO A 173 -22.52 -0.62 13.49
CA PRO A 173 -23.87 -1.14 13.69
C PRO A 173 -24.41 -1.79 12.41
N ALA A 174 -25.06 -2.95 12.54
CA ALA A 174 -25.76 -3.53 11.41
C ALA A 174 -26.88 -2.56 10.96
N PRO A 175 -27.00 -2.24 9.66
CA PRO A 175 -28.06 -1.38 9.19
C PRO A 175 -29.43 -2.06 9.33
N ASP A 176 -30.47 -1.28 9.66
CA ASP A 176 -31.85 -1.80 9.82
C ASP A 176 -32.42 -2.36 8.51
N SER A 177 -31.89 -1.91 7.36
CA SER A 177 -32.24 -2.38 6.02
C SER A 177 -31.08 -2.17 5.05
N ILE A 178 -30.95 -3.06 4.07
CA ILE A 178 -30.05 -2.89 2.91
C ILE A 178 -30.87 -2.29 1.77
N ASP A 179 -30.38 -1.19 1.19
CA ASP A 179 -31.02 -0.45 0.11
C ASP A 179 -30.37 -0.81 -1.23
N PRO A 180 -31.14 -1.06 -2.31
CA PRO A 180 -30.57 -1.47 -3.60
C PRO A 180 -29.72 -0.40 -4.31
N VAL A 181 -29.70 0.85 -3.80
CA VAL A 181 -28.89 1.94 -4.36
C VAL A 181 -27.69 2.24 -3.46
N ARG A 182 -27.86 2.21 -2.14
CA ARG A 182 -26.82 2.59 -1.15
C ARG A 182 -26.22 1.43 -0.36
N GLY A 183 -26.69 0.20 -0.58
CA GLY A 183 -26.20 -1.00 0.09
C GLY A 183 -26.42 -0.91 1.59
N THR A 184 -25.34 -1.05 2.35
CA THR A 184 -25.33 -0.88 3.80
C THR A 184 -25.44 0.57 4.26
N GLY A 185 -25.21 1.53 3.36
CA GLY A 185 -25.16 2.97 3.64
C GLY A 185 -23.84 3.46 4.24
N TYR A 186 -22.86 2.57 4.48
CA TYR A 186 -21.53 2.95 4.96
C TYR A 186 -20.61 3.32 3.81
N HIS A 187 -20.51 4.63 3.55
CA HIS A 187 -19.61 5.23 2.57
C HIS A 187 -18.20 5.43 3.15
N VAL A 188 -17.19 5.06 2.38
CA VAL A 188 -15.77 5.18 2.75
C VAL A 188 -14.96 5.81 1.63
N ASN A 189 -13.82 6.39 2.00
CA ASN A 189 -12.76 6.75 1.06
C ASN A 189 -11.65 5.70 1.16
N ILE A 190 -11.08 5.34 0.02
CA ILE A 190 -9.89 4.50 -0.10
C ILE A 190 -8.78 5.37 -0.66
N VAL A 191 -7.61 5.37 -0.02
CA VAL A 191 -6.53 6.29 -0.36
C VAL A 191 -5.21 5.53 -0.46
N GLY A 192 -4.46 5.72 -1.54
CA GLY A 192 -3.30 4.87 -1.81
C GLY A 192 -2.27 5.43 -2.78
N TYR A 193 -1.12 4.76 -2.84
CA TYR A 193 0.02 5.11 -3.70
C TYR A 193 0.52 3.95 -4.60
N GLY A 194 -0.19 2.82 -4.74
CA GLY A 194 0.23 1.77 -5.69
C GLY A 194 0.29 2.18 -7.20
N ALA A 195 0.28 1.22 -8.14
CA ALA A 195 -0.04 1.41 -9.59
C ALA A 195 -1.44 2.05 -9.83
N THR A 196 -2.10 1.93 -10.97
CA THR A 196 -3.44 2.53 -11.20
C THR A 196 -3.88 2.17 -12.60
N GLY A 197 -5.06 2.59 -13.02
CA GLY A 197 -5.54 2.37 -14.37
C GLY A 197 -6.98 2.79 -14.55
N ASN A 198 -7.82 1.83 -14.96
CA ASN A 198 -9.26 2.02 -15.16
C ASN A 198 -10.00 0.69 -14.96
N ALA A 199 -11.31 0.76 -14.71
CA ALA A 199 -12.16 -0.41 -14.46
C ALA A 199 -12.12 -1.49 -15.56
N ILE A 200 -11.87 -1.12 -16.82
CA ILE A 200 -11.90 -2.07 -17.95
C ILE A 200 -10.61 -2.89 -18.02
N GLN A 201 -9.47 -2.22 -17.84
CA GLN A 201 -8.14 -2.82 -18.04
C GLN A 201 -7.46 -3.22 -16.73
N GLY A 202 -8.01 -2.79 -15.59
CA GLY A 202 -7.39 -2.91 -14.29
C GLY A 202 -6.16 -2.00 -14.15
N PRO A 203 -5.22 -2.35 -13.25
CA PRO A 203 -4.10 -1.48 -12.88
C PRO A 203 -2.91 -1.57 -13.86
N ILE A 204 -3.09 -1.04 -15.07
CA ILE A 204 -2.10 -1.09 -16.15
C ILE A 204 -0.92 -0.11 -16.02
N ALA A 205 -1.01 0.91 -15.17
CA ALA A 205 0.01 1.93 -15.00
C ALA A 205 0.70 1.77 -13.64
N GLY A 206 2.00 1.46 -13.60
CA GLY A 206 2.81 1.21 -12.38
C GLY A 206 2.78 2.31 -11.31
N VAL A 207 3.36 2.03 -10.14
CA VAL A 207 3.53 3.02 -9.05
C VAL A 207 4.27 4.25 -9.57
N ASP A 208 3.66 5.42 -9.39
CA ASP A 208 4.22 6.71 -9.79
C ASP A 208 4.40 7.68 -8.62
N PHE A 209 4.31 7.18 -7.39
CA PHE A 209 4.47 7.90 -6.13
C PHE A 209 3.41 8.98 -5.86
N ARG A 210 2.29 8.98 -6.59
CA ARG A 210 1.20 9.94 -6.37
C ARG A 210 0.07 9.32 -5.57
N ARG A 211 -0.34 10.02 -4.51
CA ARG A 211 -1.51 9.66 -3.70
C ARG A 211 -2.78 9.85 -4.50
N ARG A 212 -3.63 8.83 -4.50
CA ARG A 212 -4.95 8.84 -5.10
C ARG A 212 -6.00 8.54 -4.06
N ALA A 213 -7.19 9.06 -4.27
CA ALA A 213 -8.34 8.81 -3.41
C ALA A 213 -9.57 8.50 -4.27
N ALA A 214 -10.31 7.47 -3.88
CA ALA A 214 -11.59 7.13 -4.48
C ALA A 214 -12.60 6.78 -3.38
N GLU A 215 -13.86 6.68 -3.77
CA GLU A 215 -14.97 6.35 -2.89
C GLU A 215 -15.33 4.87 -3.00
N ASN A 216 -15.98 4.32 -1.98
CA ASN A 216 -16.52 2.97 -2.00
C ASN A 216 -17.63 2.81 -0.94
N LEU A 217 -18.41 1.72 -1.04
CA LEU A 217 -19.37 1.28 -0.03
C LEU A 217 -18.87 0.03 0.68
N LEU A 218 -19.07 -0.05 2.00
CA LEU A 218 -18.84 -1.29 2.72
C LEU A 218 -20.00 -2.26 2.44
N GLY A 219 -19.78 -3.25 1.59
CA GLY A 219 -20.78 -4.24 1.20
C GLY A 219 -21.17 -5.23 2.30
N GLY A 220 -20.37 -5.36 3.35
CA GLY A 220 -20.71 -6.18 4.52
C GLY A 220 -19.54 -6.41 5.49
N PHE A 221 -19.83 -7.12 6.59
CA PHE A 221 -18.84 -7.59 7.56
C PHE A 221 -19.00 -9.08 7.79
N PHE A 222 -18.18 -9.87 7.10
CA PHE A 222 -18.23 -11.33 7.10
C PHE A 222 -16.89 -11.92 6.62
N SER A 223 -16.72 -13.23 6.79
CA SER A 223 -15.50 -13.94 6.38
C SER A 223 -15.54 -14.35 4.90
N LEU A 224 -14.38 -14.61 4.30
CA LEU A 224 -14.35 -15.15 2.93
C LEU A 224 -14.99 -16.56 2.88
N ASP A 225 -14.89 -17.33 3.97
CA ASP A 225 -15.61 -18.60 4.10
C ASP A 225 -17.14 -18.40 4.02
N ASP A 226 -17.69 -17.37 4.66
CA ASP A 226 -19.13 -17.06 4.58
C ASP A 226 -19.56 -16.73 3.15
N GLN A 227 -18.75 -15.95 2.43
CA GLN A 227 -18.98 -15.62 1.02
C GLN A 227 -18.96 -16.86 0.14
N ASP A 228 -17.90 -17.67 0.25
CA ASP A 228 -17.72 -18.88 -0.55
C ASP A 228 -18.82 -19.90 -0.28
N ASN A 229 -19.26 -20.03 0.98
CA ASN A 229 -20.38 -20.90 1.34
C ASN A 229 -21.69 -20.49 0.66
N VAL A 230 -21.92 -19.19 0.44
CA VAL A 230 -23.08 -18.67 -0.29
C VAL A 230 -22.94 -18.87 -1.80
N LEU A 231 -21.76 -18.58 -2.36
CA LEU A 231 -21.53 -18.60 -3.81
C LEU A 231 -21.32 -20.02 -4.38
N PHE A 232 -20.63 -20.88 -3.63
CA PHE A 232 -20.14 -22.19 -4.09
C PHE A 232 -20.69 -23.36 -3.27
N GLY A 233 -21.39 -23.08 -2.17
CA GLY A 233 -21.90 -24.10 -1.25
C GLY A 233 -20.90 -24.44 -0.12
N PRO A 234 -21.31 -25.24 0.87
CA PRO A 234 -20.54 -25.45 2.09
C PRO A 234 -19.17 -26.09 1.82
N GLY A 235 -18.11 -25.43 2.26
CA GLY A 235 -16.72 -25.89 2.19
C GLY A 235 -16.06 -26.07 3.56
N PRO A 236 -14.82 -26.59 3.62
CA PRO A 236 -14.00 -26.52 4.82
C PRO A 236 -13.62 -25.06 5.15
N GLU A 237 -13.56 -24.73 6.44
CA GLU A 237 -13.06 -23.42 6.90
C GLU A 237 -11.62 -23.21 6.42
N THR A 238 -11.39 -22.12 5.70
CA THR A 238 -10.08 -21.75 5.14
C THR A 238 -9.70 -20.34 5.56
N PHE A 239 -10.64 -19.38 5.49
CA PHE A 239 -10.44 -17.98 5.82
C PHE A 239 -11.58 -17.45 6.71
N PRO A 240 -11.60 -17.83 8.01
CA PRO A 240 -12.69 -17.53 8.94
C PRO A 240 -12.67 -16.10 9.52
N GLN A 241 -11.65 -15.29 9.26
CA GLN A 241 -11.59 -13.92 9.77
C GLN A 241 -12.66 -13.04 9.11
N ASN A 242 -13.49 -12.38 9.92
CA ASN A 242 -14.41 -11.36 9.42
C ASN A 242 -13.66 -10.12 8.94
N LEU A 243 -13.98 -9.68 7.72
CA LEU A 243 -13.44 -8.49 7.08
C LEU A 243 -14.58 -7.57 6.66
N TYR A 244 -14.29 -6.27 6.57
CA TYR A 244 -15.17 -5.37 5.84
C TYR A 244 -14.90 -5.55 4.36
N GLN A 245 -15.95 -5.90 3.62
CA GLN A 245 -15.88 -6.09 2.18
C GLN A 245 -16.20 -4.77 1.48
N LEU A 246 -15.40 -4.44 0.47
CA LEU A 246 -15.66 -3.31 -0.43
C LEU A 246 -16.42 -3.82 -1.64
N ASP A 247 -17.23 -2.94 -2.23
CA ASP A 247 -17.93 -3.22 -3.47
C ASP A 247 -17.30 -2.47 -4.65
N PHE A 248 -17.27 -3.06 -5.84
CA PHE A 248 -16.73 -2.38 -7.02
C PHE A 248 -17.54 -2.75 -8.25
N ASP A 249 -18.47 -1.86 -8.57
CA ASP A 249 -19.54 -2.10 -9.52
C ASP A 249 -19.33 -1.34 -10.83
N SER A 250 -19.92 -1.84 -11.92
CA SER A 250 -20.00 -1.06 -13.15
C SER A 250 -21.13 -0.05 -13.06
N GLN A 251 -20.84 1.21 -13.39
CA GLN A 251 -21.80 2.31 -13.52
C GLN A 251 -22.94 2.00 -14.48
N ASP A 252 -22.64 1.35 -15.61
CA ASP A 252 -23.65 0.99 -16.61
C ASP A 252 -24.26 -0.41 -16.36
N ARG A 253 -23.87 -1.10 -15.28
CA ARG A 253 -24.15 -2.54 -15.06
C ARG A 253 -23.79 -3.40 -16.26
N SER A 254 -22.82 -2.91 -17.03
CA SER A 254 -22.51 -3.39 -18.37
C SER A 254 -21.26 -4.25 -18.31
N ALA A 255 -21.37 -5.40 -17.65
CA ALA A 255 -20.35 -6.43 -17.78
C ALA A 255 -20.91 -7.84 -17.55
N PHE A 256 -20.39 -8.80 -18.30
CA PHE A 256 -20.49 -10.23 -17.96
C PHE A 256 -19.67 -10.58 -16.68
N THR A 257 -19.04 -9.61 -16.05
CA THR A 257 -18.14 -9.74 -14.89
C THR A 257 -18.56 -8.90 -13.68
N ASP A 258 -19.64 -8.12 -13.78
CA ASP A 258 -20.24 -7.41 -12.63
C ASP A 258 -21.23 -8.37 -11.95
N ILE A 259 -20.76 -9.03 -10.88
CA ILE A 259 -21.55 -10.00 -10.12
C ILE A 259 -22.44 -9.29 -9.08
N ASN A 260 -22.19 -8.00 -8.81
CA ASN A 260 -22.80 -7.18 -7.75
C ASN A 260 -23.28 -8.03 -6.56
N VAL A 261 -22.31 -8.56 -5.81
CA VAL A 261 -22.59 -9.45 -4.67
C VAL A 261 -23.28 -8.69 -3.53
N HIS A 262 -23.11 -7.36 -3.45
CA HIS A 262 -23.51 -6.53 -2.31
C HIS A 262 -24.85 -5.77 -2.52
N ARG A 263 -25.38 -5.77 -3.74
CA ARG A 263 -26.68 -5.21 -4.17
C ARG A 263 -26.82 -3.71 -3.89
N ASP A 264 -25.83 -2.92 -4.25
CA ASP A 264 -25.79 -1.45 -4.27
C ASP A 264 -25.45 -0.92 -5.66
N ASP A 265 -25.63 0.39 -5.92
CA ASP A 265 -25.25 1.04 -7.18
C ASP A 265 -23.84 1.66 -7.07
N ALA A 266 -23.05 1.53 -8.14
CA ALA A 266 -21.72 2.13 -8.25
C ALA A 266 -21.73 3.63 -7.90
N LEU A 267 -20.81 4.06 -7.04
CA LEU A 267 -20.66 5.47 -6.70
C LEU A 267 -20.03 6.28 -7.84
N PRO A 268 -20.36 7.57 -8.01
CA PRO A 268 -19.81 8.40 -9.08
C PRO A 268 -18.26 8.40 -9.15
N ASN A 269 -17.59 8.43 -7.99
CA ASN A 269 -16.13 8.37 -7.89
C ASN A 269 -15.65 7.04 -7.30
N GLU A 270 -16.36 5.95 -7.61
CA GLU A 270 -16.02 4.63 -7.09
C GLU A 270 -14.63 4.18 -7.56
N GLY A 271 -13.90 3.54 -6.67
CA GLY A 271 -12.62 2.92 -6.98
C GLY A 271 -12.35 1.76 -6.04
N THR A 272 -11.41 0.90 -6.42
CA THR A 272 -10.98 -0.23 -5.60
C THR A 272 -9.47 -0.24 -5.44
N THR A 273 -8.99 -0.84 -4.35
CA THR A 273 -7.57 -0.99 -4.05
C THR A 273 -6.87 -1.81 -5.11
N ALA A 274 -5.56 -1.64 -5.21
CA ALA A 274 -4.72 -2.65 -5.82
C ALA A 274 -3.43 -2.85 -4.98
N GLY A 275 -2.41 -3.59 -5.44
CA GLY A 275 -1.15 -3.80 -4.70
C GLY A 275 -0.37 -2.56 -4.15
N GLY A 276 -0.01 -2.55 -2.87
CA GLY A 276 0.74 -1.42 -2.30
C GLY A 276 -0.09 -0.16 -2.05
N ASP A 277 -1.41 -0.23 -2.24
CA ASP A 277 -2.34 0.51 -1.38
C ASP A 277 -2.43 -0.07 0.03
N SER A 278 -1.83 -1.24 0.25
CA SER A 278 -1.90 -2.00 1.49
C SER A 278 -1.55 -1.15 2.72
N GLY A 279 -2.56 -0.70 3.48
CA GLY A 279 -2.41 0.13 4.68
C GLY A 279 -2.98 1.57 4.59
N GLY A 280 -3.48 1.99 3.43
CA GLY A 280 -4.12 3.30 3.20
C GLY A 280 -5.63 3.25 3.02
#